data_AF-A0A2V7H536-F1
#
_entry.id   AF-A0A2V7H536-F1
#
_cell.length_a   1.000
_cell.length_b   1.000
_cell.length_c   1.000
_cell.angle_alpha   90.00
_cell.angle_beta   90.00
_cell.angle_gamma   90.00
#
_symmetry.space_group_name_H-M   'P 1'
#
loop_
_entity.id
_entity.type
_entity.pdbx_description
1 polymer ?
#
loop_
_entity_poly.entity_id
_entity_poly.type
_entity_poly.pdbx_seq_one_letter_code
_entity_poly.pdbx_strand_id
1 'polypeptide(L)'
;MNMKLTMAIAMTGMAAALLTAPALAQDVRPNDVKQERRDLRGDRRDIRQDRRDIRQDTQDIRDDRRDLSADRRELAADRKAGDKDAVKGDLKDIRADAKDLRKDRRDRRQDRRDLRQDRRDLKADQAAK
;
A
#
# COMPACT_ATOMS: atom_id res chain seq x y z
N MET A 1 -31.65 -71.90 -5.59
CA MET A 1 -30.67 -72.87 -5.05
C MET A 1 -29.55 -72.07 -4.40
N ASN A 2 -29.65 -71.71 -3.13
CA ASN A 2 -29.36 -72.51 -1.94
C ASN A 2 -27.95 -73.11 -1.94
N MET A 3 -27.02 -72.44 -1.25
CA MET A 3 -26.32 -73.08 -0.13
C MET A 3 -25.75 -72.02 0.83
N LYS A 4 -26.36 -71.94 2.03
CA LYS A 4 -25.74 -71.42 3.26
C LYS A 4 -25.13 -72.62 3.98
N LEU A 5 -23.88 -72.55 4.45
CA LEU A 5 -23.31 -73.32 5.59
C LEU A 5 -21.85 -72.84 5.83
N THR A 6 -21.59 -71.91 6.76
CA THR A 6 -21.11 -72.12 8.15
C THR A 6 -19.81 -72.93 8.29
N MET A 7 -18.71 -72.30 8.74
CA MET A 7 -17.92 -72.81 9.88
C MET A 7 -16.87 -71.82 10.41
N ALA A 8 -16.95 -71.59 11.73
CA ALA A 8 -15.87 -71.50 12.71
C ALA A 8 -14.78 -70.40 12.60
N ILE A 9 -15.03 -69.35 13.39
CA ILE A 9 -14.13 -68.61 14.29
C ILE A 9 -12.73 -69.24 14.50
N ALA A 10 -11.69 -68.49 14.14
CA ALA A 10 -10.39 -68.57 14.78
C ALA A 10 -10.00 -67.18 15.29
N MET A 11 -10.23 -66.94 16.58
CA MET A 11 -9.69 -65.79 17.31
C MET A 11 -8.18 -65.95 17.45
N THR A 12 -7.41 -65.06 16.83
CA THR A 12 -6.06 -64.71 17.32
C THR A 12 -5.84 -63.22 17.11
N GLY A 13 -5.48 -62.55 18.20
CA GLY A 13 -5.60 -61.11 18.37
C GLY A 13 -4.73 -60.28 17.44
N MET A 14 -5.33 -59.23 16.89
CA MET A 14 -4.59 -58.12 16.28
C MET A 14 -4.60 -56.97 17.28
N ALA A 15 -3.42 -56.76 17.87
CA ALA A 15 -3.14 -55.70 18.82
C ALA A 15 -3.60 -54.33 18.26
N ALA A 16 -4.26 -53.56 19.11
CA ALA A 16 -4.60 -52.17 18.86
C ALA A 16 -3.32 -51.34 18.70
N ALA A 17 -2.86 -51.16 17.46
CA ALA A 17 -1.86 -50.17 17.12
C ALA A 17 -2.55 -48.81 17.03
N LEU A 18 -2.42 -48.04 18.10
CA LEU A 18 -2.69 -46.60 18.14
C LEU A 18 -1.99 -45.95 16.94
N LEU A 19 -2.74 -45.50 15.94
CA LEU A 19 -2.25 -44.67 14.86
C LEU A 19 -1.98 -43.26 15.41
N THR A 20 -0.87 -43.09 16.11
CA THR A 20 -0.28 -41.77 16.34
C THR A 20 0.26 -41.27 15.01
N ALA A 21 -0.53 -40.47 14.30
CA ALA A 21 -0.05 -39.73 13.15
C ALA A 21 1.14 -38.85 13.57
N PRO A 22 2.27 -38.85 12.84
CA PRO A 22 3.33 -37.90 13.10
C PRO A 22 2.78 -36.51 12.79
N ALA A 23 2.80 -35.64 13.81
CA ALA A 23 2.58 -34.23 13.62
C ALA A 23 3.57 -33.74 12.55
N LEU A 24 3.04 -33.26 11.43
CA LEU A 24 3.85 -32.65 10.37
C LEU A 24 4.54 -31.42 10.97
N ALA A 25 5.80 -31.59 11.38
CA ALA A 25 6.69 -30.49 11.65
C ALA A 25 6.81 -29.68 10.35
N GLN A 26 6.33 -28.44 10.39
CA GLN A 26 6.49 -27.50 9.29
C GLN A 26 7.99 -27.30 9.05
N ASP A 27 8.49 -27.84 7.95
CA ASP A 27 9.88 -27.73 7.54
C ASP A 27 10.12 -26.33 6.98
N VAL A 28 10.37 -25.36 7.87
CA VAL A 28 10.70 -23.98 7.49
C VAL A 28 12.09 -24.01 6.85
N ARG A 29 12.16 -24.01 5.51
CA ARG A 29 13.45 -24.09 4.83
C ARG A 29 14.25 -22.83 5.15
N PRO A 30 15.54 -22.95 5.54
CA PRO A 30 16.37 -21.79 5.91
C PRO A 30 16.48 -20.71 4.82
N ASN A 31 16.24 -21.08 3.56
CA ASN A 31 16.21 -20.14 2.44
C ASN A 31 14.97 -19.24 2.45
N ASP A 32 13.83 -19.74 2.92
CA ASP A 32 12.56 -19.00 2.96
C ASP A 32 12.63 -17.87 4.00
N VAL A 33 13.24 -18.14 5.16
CA VAL A 33 13.46 -17.12 6.22
C VAL A 33 14.41 -16.01 5.76
N LYS A 34 15.42 -16.34 4.95
CA LYS A 34 16.36 -15.35 4.40
C LYS A 34 15.67 -14.46 3.37
N GLN A 35 14.85 -15.05 2.50
CA GLN A 35 14.10 -14.33 1.48
C GLN A 35 13.09 -13.37 2.14
N GLU A 36 12.29 -13.85 3.08
CA GLU A 36 11.31 -13.03 3.79
C GLU A 36 11.97 -11.89 4.60
N ARG A 37 13.16 -12.11 5.18
CA ARG A 37 13.94 -11.02 5.80
C ARG A 37 14.42 -9.97 4.80
N ARG A 38 14.69 -10.36 3.56
CA ARG A 38 15.06 -9.44 2.47
C ARG A 38 13.86 -8.63 2.02
N ASP A 39 12.70 -9.28 1.89
CA ASP A 39 11.45 -8.63 1.47
C ASP A 39 11.01 -7.59 2.50
N LEU A 40 10.98 -7.94 3.79
CA LEU A 40 10.71 -6.99 4.89
C LEU A 40 11.68 -5.79 4.94
N ARG A 41 12.92 -5.95 4.46
CA ARG A 41 13.88 -4.85 4.34
C ARG A 41 13.57 -3.96 3.13
N GLY A 42 13.10 -4.57 2.03
CA GLY A 42 12.56 -3.90 0.85
C GLY A 42 11.39 -2.99 1.23
N ASP A 43 10.34 -3.54 1.82
CA ASP A 43 9.12 -2.77 2.19
C ASP A 43 9.46 -1.59 3.10
N ARG A 44 10.37 -1.78 4.05
CA ARG A 44 10.83 -0.71 4.94
C ARG A 44 11.57 0.40 4.20
N ARG A 45 12.28 0.07 3.13
CA ARG A 45 12.97 1.05 2.27
C ARG A 45 11.94 1.81 1.43
N ASP A 46 10.97 1.11 0.87
CA ASP A 46 9.94 1.71 0.01
C ASP A 46 9.06 2.66 0.83
N ILE A 47 8.59 2.24 2.01
CA ILE A 47 7.88 3.10 2.98
C ILE A 47 8.69 4.35 3.38
N ARG A 48 10.03 4.29 3.40
CA ARG A 48 10.87 5.46 3.67
C ARG A 48 10.93 6.39 2.47
N GLN A 49 10.98 5.84 1.28
CA GLN A 49 10.96 6.58 0.02
C GLN A 49 9.62 7.31 -0.15
N ASP A 50 8.49 6.64 0.01
CA ASP A 50 7.16 7.27 -0.11
C ASP A 50 6.97 8.41 0.90
N ARG A 51 7.49 8.24 2.12
CA ARG A 51 7.47 9.31 3.13
C ARG A 51 8.28 10.53 2.70
N ARG A 52 9.38 10.33 1.97
CA ARG A 52 10.20 11.42 1.45
C ARG A 52 9.47 12.11 0.31
N ASP A 53 8.89 11.35 -0.60
CA ASP A 53 8.17 11.87 -1.77
C ASP A 53 6.95 12.68 -1.32
N ILE A 54 6.12 12.14 -0.41
CA ILE A 54 5.00 12.88 0.19
C ILE A 54 5.44 14.19 0.87
N ARG A 55 6.65 14.23 1.45
CA ARG A 55 7.18 15.47 2.05
C ARG A 55 7.55 16.48 0.98
N GLN A 56 8.17 16.03 -0.11
CA GLN A 56 8.49 16.87 -1.26
C GLN A 56 7.20 17.44 -1.87
N ASP A 57 6.21 16.61 -2.18
CA ASP A 57 4.92 17.09 -2.71
C ASP A 57 4.22 18.06 -1.76
N THR A 58 4.41 17.89 -0.45
CA THR A 58 3.87 18.82 0.55
C THR A 58 4.56 20.18 0.49
N GLN A 59 5.85 20.21 0.20
CA GLN A 59 6.60 21.44 -0.01
C GLN A 59 6.20 22.10 -1.32
N ASP A 60 6.17 21.35 -2.43
CA ASP A 60 5.81 21.87 -3.75
C ASP A 60 4.40 22.48 -3.71
N ILE A 61 3.41 21.77 -3.15
CA ILE A 61 2.03 22.28 -2.96
C ILE A 61 1.97 23.55 -2.07
N ARG A 62 2.95 23.79 -1.20
CA ARG A 62 3.01 25.03 -0.41
C ARG A 62 3.58 26.17 -1.23
N ASP A 63 4.57 25.90 -2.06
CA ASP A 63 5.19 26.89 -2.93
C ASP A 63 4.21 27.30 -4.03
N ASP A 64 3.52 26.36 -4.69
CA ASP A 64 2.45 26.66 -5.65
C ASP A 64 1.33 27.54 -5.05
N ARG A 65 1.02 27.33 -3.76
CA ARG A 65 0.02 28.16 -3.07
C ARG A 65 0.50 29.58 -2.83
N ARG A 66 1.81 29.78 -2.64
CA ARG A 66 2.40 31.10 -2.46
C ARG A 66 2.40 31.83 -3.80
N ASP A 67 2.77 31.14 -4.86
CA ASP A 67 2.78 31.68 -6.22
C ASP A 67 1.37 32.08 -6.64
N LEU A 68 0.38 31.18 -6.48
CA LEU A 68 -1.02 31.51 -6.72
C LEU A 68 -1.55 32.68 -5.87
N SER A 69 -0.97 32.90 -4.68
CA SER A 69 -1.30 34.06 -3.86
C SER A 69 -0.64 35.34 -4.37
N ALA A 70 0.53 35.27 -5.00
CA ALA A 70 1.20 36.37 -5.66
C ALA A 70 0.44 36.77 -6.93
N ASP A 71 0.08 35.82 -7.80
CA ASP A 71 -0.67 36.10 -9.03
C ASP A 71 -2.02 36.75 -8.74
N ARG A 72 -2.67 36.35 -7.64
CA ARG A 72 -3.93 36.99 -7.21
C ARG A 72 -3.75 38.45 -6.79
N ARG A 73 -2.57 38.83 -6.28
CA ARG A 73 -2.25 40.21 -5.94
C ARG A 73 -1.95 41.02 -7.20
N GLU A 74 -1.24 40.43 -8.15
CA GLU A 74 -0.99 41.01 -9.48
C GLU A 74 -2.30 41.25 -10.22
N LEU A 75 -3.16 40.24 -10.30
CA LEU A 75 -4.52 40.37 -10.84
C LEU A 75 -5.32 41.51 -10.19
N ALA A 76 -5.18 41.70 -8.87
CA ALA A 76 -5.86 42.79 -8.17
C ALA A 76 -5.28 44.16 -8.54
N ALA A 77 -3.96 44.24 -8.75
CA ALA A 77 -3.28 45.45 -9.21
C ALA A 77 -3.70 45.79 -10.66
N ASP A 78 -3.72 44.82 -11.56
CA ASP A 78 -4.07 45.02 -12.97
C ASP A 78 -5.54 45.40 -13.14
N ARG A 79 -6.43 44.81 -12.34
CA ARG A 79 -7.83 45.25 -12.24
C ARG A 79 -7.96 46.70 -11.79
N LYS A 80 -7.11 47.15 -10.86
CA LYS A 80 -7.10 48.53 -10.37
C LYS A 80 -6.53 49.49 -11.41
N ALA A 81 -5.53 49.05 -12.17
CA ALA A 81 -4.95 49.80 -13.29
C ALA A 81 -5.89 49.87 -14.51
N GLY A 82 -6.86 48.95 -14.61
CA GLY A 82 -7.79 48.87 -15.72
C GLY A 82 -7.22 48.14 -16.94
N ASP A 83 -6.11 47.42 -16.78
CA ASP A 83 -5.48 46.62 -17.83
C ASP A 83 -6.26 45.31 -18.03
N LYS A 84 -7.15 45.31 -19.02
CA LYS A 84 -8.03 44.16 -19.27
C LYS A 84 -7.30 42.97 -19.90
N ASP A 85 -6.21 43.22 -20.62
CA ASP A 85 -5.47 42.18 -21.32
C ASP A 85 -4.59 41.42 -20.32
N ALA A 86 -3.90 42.14 -19.42
CA ALA A 86 -3.14 41.55 -18.33
C ALA A 86 -4.06 40.73 -17.40
N VAL A 87 -5.19 41.29 -16.97
CA VAL A 87 -6.21 40.58 -16.16
C VAL A 87 -6.68 39.28 -16.81
N LYS A 88 -6.81 39.24 -18.14
CA LYS A 88 -7.22 38.03 -18.86
C LYS A 88 -6.10 36.98 -18.85
N GLY A 89 -4.85 37.41 -18.97
CA GLY A 89 -3.66 36.58 -18.80
C GLY A 89 -3.63 35.94 -17.41
N ASP A 90 -3.61 36.76 -16.37
CA ASP A 90 -3.55 36.31 -14.97
C ASP A 90 -4.65 35.32 -14.63
N LEU A 91 -5.89 35.58 -15.07
CA LEU A 91 -7.01 34.67 -14.81
C LEU A 91 -6.82 33.30 -15.47
N LYS A 92 -6.17 33.24 -16.63
CA LYS A 92 -5.86 32.00 -17.32
C LYS A 92 -4.79 31.22 -16.57
N ASP A 93 -3.74 31.92 -16.13
CA ASP A 93 -2.59 31.31 -15.45
C ASP A 93 -3.00 30.81 -14.06
N ILE A 94 -3.67 31.65 -13.25
CA ILE A 94 -4.28 31.26 -11.97
C ILE A 94 -5.19 30.03 -12.12
N ARG A 95 -5.92 29.92 -13.23
CA ARG A 95 -6.81 28.78 -13.48
C ARG A 95 -6.03 27.50 -13.81
N ALA A 96 -4.94 27.61 -14.57
CA ALA A 96 -4.04 26.51 -14.85
C ALA A 96 -3.38 26.02 -13.55
N ASP A 97 -2.78 26.92 -12.78
CA ASP A 97 -2.10 26.59 -11.53
C ASP A 97 -3.06 26.02 -10.49
N ALA A 98 -4.28 26.56 -10.39
CA ALA A 98 -5.30 26.00 -9.50
C ALA A 98 -5.73 24.57 -9.90
N LYS A 99 -5.66 24.23 -11.19
CA LYS A 99 -5.97 22.88 -11.69
C LYS A 99 -4.82 21.92 -11.36
N ASP A 100 -3.58 22.34 -11.58
CA ASP A 100 -2.40 21.52 -11.31
C ASP A 100 -2.25 21.28 -9.81
N LEU A 101 -2.38 22.33 -8.99
CA LEU A 101 -2.44 22.22 -7.53
C LEU A 101 -3.55 21.29 -7.02
N ARG A 102 -4.67 21.17 -7.75
CA ARG A 102 -5.72 20.21 -7.42
C ARG A 102 -5.31 18.78 -7.72
N LYS A 103 -4.58 18.56 -8.83
CA LYS A 103 -4.01 17.28 -9.22
C LYS A 103 -2.97 16.83 -8.20
N ASP A 104 -2.01 17.68 -7.84
CA ASP A 104 -0.95 17.32 -6.89
C ASP A 104 -1.52 16.97 -5.51
N ARG A 105 -2.56 17.70 -5.08
CA ARG A 105 -3.28 17.36 -3.85
C ARG A 105 -3.98 16.01 -3.91
N ARG A 106 -4.45 15.58 -5.08
CA ARG A 106 -5.07 14.26 -5.29
C ARG A 106 -4.01 13.17 -5.28
N ASP A 107 -2.90 13.40 -5.99
CA ASP A 107 -1.80 12.43 -6.12
C ASP A 107 -1.17 12.18 -4.75
N ARG A 108 -0.79 13.24 -4.01
CA ARG A 108 -0.32 13.12 -2.63
C ARG A 108 -1.33 12.46 -1.67
N ARG A 109 -2.64 12.58 -1.94
CA ARG A 109 -3.66 11.87 -1.13
C ARG A 109 -3.66 10.38 -1.44
N GLN A 110 -3.40 10.00 -2.69
CA GLN A 110 -3.23 8.62 -3.12
C GLN A 110 -1.96 8.02 -2.51
N ASP A 111 -0.82 8.70 -2.58
CA ASP A 111 0.44 8.21 -1.99
C ASP A 111 0.31 8.00 -0.48
N ARG A 112 -0.45 8.87 0.21
CA ARG A 112 -0.76 8.67 1.62
C ARG A 112 -1.65 7.46 1.91
N ARG A 113 -2.49 7.04 0.97
CA ARG A 113 -3.29 5.81 1.09
C ARG A 113 -2.41 4.59 0.85
N ASP A 114 -1.57 4.64 -0.16
CA ASP A 114 -0.67 3.55 -0.52
C ASP A 114 0.33 3.29 0.61
N LEU A 115 0.98 4.35 1.12
CA LEU A 115 1.83 4.27 2.32
C LEU A 115 1.11 3.72 3.58
N ARG A 116 -0.21 3.91 3.69
CA ARG A 116 -0.98 3.31 4.79
C ARG A 116 -1.21 1.82 4.56
N GLN A 117 -1.42 1.42 3.31
CA GLN A 117 -1.57 0.03 2.91
C GLN A 117 -0.25 -0.73 3.10
N ASP A 118 0.88 -0.20 2.61
CA ASP A 118 2.19 -0.84 2.76
C ASP A 118 2.58 -1.05 4.22
N ARG A 119 2.21 -0.10 5.09
CA ARG A 119 2.40 -0.25 6.54
C ARG A 119 1.53 -1.32 7.17
N ARG A 120 0.32 -1.57 6.64
CA ARG A 120 -0.55 -2.64 7.11
C ARG A 120 0.01 -3.99 6.65
N ASP A 121 0.44 -4.08 5.41
CA ASP A 121 0.99 -5.30 4.82
C ASP A 121 2.29 -5.68 5.52
N LEU A 122 3.22 -4.73 5.68
CA LEU A 122 4.43 -4.93 6.48
C LEU A 122 4.16 -5.38 7.93
N LYS A 123 3.05 -4.93 8.53
CA LYS A 123 2.65 -5.37 9.87
C LYS A 123 2.07 -6.78 9.85
N ALA A 124 1.30 -7.13 8.82
CA ALA A 124 0.74 -8.46 8.64
C ALA A 124 1.86 -9.50 8.41
N ASP A 125 2.83 -9.19 7.54
CA ASP A 125 3.96 -10.06 7.25
C ASP A 125 4.83 -10.30 8.50
N GLN A 126 5.01 -9.26 9.32
CA GLN A 126 5.70 -9.40 10.61
C GLN A 126 4.94 -10.24 11.64
N ALA A 127 3.60 -10.30 11.56
CA ALA A 127 2.77 -11.07 12.47
C ALA A 127 2.57 -12.53 12.02
N ALA A 128 2.76 -12.82 10.73
CA ALA A 128 2.70 -14.16 10.15
C ALA A 128 3.99 -14.97 10.35
N LYS A 129 5.00 -14.38 11.00
CA LYS A 129 6.33 -14.92 11.25
C LYS A 129 6.51 -15.34 12.70
#